data_AF-A0A1G4J475-F1
#
_entry.id   AF-A0A1G4J475-F1
#
_cell.length_a   1.000
_cell.length_b   1.000
_cell.length_c   1.000
_cell.angle_alpha   90.00
_cell.angle_beta   90.00
_cell.angle_gamma   90.00
#
_symmetry.space_group_name_H-M   'P 1'
#
loop_
_entity.id
_entity.type
_entity.pdbx_description
1 polymer ?
#
loop_
_entity_poly.entity_id
_entity_poly.type
_entity_poly.pdbx_seq_one_letter_code
_entity_poly.pdbx_strand_id
1 'polypeptide(L)'
;MTVILWPCLIILFRVACVRALELRDGSNELSEDIVNNPFAAWQSKIKMSSNSILNSDLLTEWTPVKSVIYPGKRDYFNFEVNSSSSAFTSGYEMLIFLSGNICSQTGLNNSQAGLRVSHGFNDSVVNHPGTGHTANFSDGYMEGLAIRPLKDGNASTEYSTLYLVVEMVNTTTGEILGAELEPNTFWNYTISVSQNDLVYQWDARTWLDVVDTDYNSALLVTGNVTGSSPGSSNYSIFDTSLYDLYVYSYDYMDYFDDGVKNSICAIQNGPWQASSVNGTTSSQNTEDLSITDLTIVKNITIRGGSVKEQFYITGLNSSTTYVAYLTKKLSSSGGKLSDYGGILFSKSTFTTMSNNSCSLIFNLDFCDGVAYSVPTSSYSPNNKSAIAQSYDGIASSLYGNFSKALQIIPCDSEEDARYSPLKTCQDCDNAYRNWLCAVSIPRCTTENTSYYIPRTKEDNRNDYINENIRPISSYYEVLPCIDMCYTLVADCPAAFGFACPSSDHHPQLFYQSYNFYEKEESFDSCNFVGNSENLRIL
;
A
#
# COMPACT_ATOMS: atom_id res chain seq x y z
N MET A 1 36.41 3.83 -43.66
CA MET A 1 37.37 4.80 -43.09
C MET A 1 37.12 4.86 -41.60
N THR A 2 38.07 4.36 -40.83
CA THR A 2 38.26 4.46 -39.36
C THR A 2 37.18 3.96 -38.38
N VAL A 3 37.55 2.84 -37.76
CA VAL A 3 37.03 2.07 -36.61
C VAL A 3 37.81 2.47 -35.35
N ILE A 4 37.24 2.28 -34.13
CA ILE A 4 37.85 1.90 -32.81
C ILE A 4 36.73 2.06 -31.74
N LEU A 5 36.06 0.98 -31.28
CA LEU A 5 36.30 0.10 -30.11
C LEU A 5 35.55 0.51 -28.82
N TRP A 6 34.60 -0.33 -28.39
CA TRP A 6 34.19 -0.48 -26.99
C TRP A 6 33.85 -1.96 -26.71
N PRO A 7 34.44 -2.61 -25.68
CA PRO A 7 34.20 -4.02 -25.37
C PRO A 7 33.07 -4.24 -24.36
N CYS A 8 32.53 -5.47 -24.38
CA CYS A 8 31.53 -6.05 -23.49
C CYS A 8 31.83 -5.95 -21.99
N LEU A 9 30.78 -5.86 -21.17
CA LEU A 9 30.69 -6.64 -19.91
C LEU A 9 29.25 -7.12 -19.68
N ILE A 10 29.15 -8.44 -19.49
CA ILE A 10 27.99 -9.29 -19.18
C ILE A 10 27.79 -9.30 -17.64
N ILE A 11 26.66 -9.85 -17.14
CA ILE A 11 26.30 -10.25 -15.74
C ILE A 11 25.35 -9.19 -15.10
N LEU A 12 24.07 -9.39 -14.73
CA LEU A 12 23.26 -10.53 -14.25
C LEU A 12 21.77 -10.32 -14.60
N PHE A 13 21.15 -11.27 -15.30
CA PHE A 13 19.70 -11.54 -15.19
C PHE A 13 19.48 -13.00 -15.60
N ARG A 14 18.70 -13.72 -14.78
CA ARG A 14 18.13 -15.08 -14.94
C ARG A 14 18.83 -16.20 -14.16
N VAL A 15 18.03 -16.85 -13.30
CA VAL A 15 17.75 -18.30 -13.08
C VAL A 15 17.04 -18.36 -11.70
N ALA A 16 15.89 -18.98 -11.43
CA ALA A 16 15.01 -19.86 -12.19
C ALA A 16 13.58 -19.85 -11.61
N CYS A 17 12.60 -19.87 -12.50
CA CYS A 17 11.36 -20.61 -12.35
C CYS A 17 11.27 -21.46 -13.62
N VAL A 18 11.18 -22.79 -13.48
CA VAL A 18 10.65 -23.77 -14.46
C VAL A 18 10.97 -25.22 -14.00
N ARG A 19 9.90 -26.01 -13.92
CA ARG A 19 9.78 -27.49 -14.02
C ARG A 19 10.37 -28.38 -12.90
N ALA A 20 9.45 -28.94 -12.11
CA ALA A 20 9.45 -30.38 -11.83
C ALA A 20 7.99 -30.86 -11.72
N LEU A 21 7.55 -31.64 -12.71
CA LEU A 21 6.31 -32.41 -12.72
C LEU A 21 6.73 -33.83 -13.16
N GLU A 22 6.16 -34.81 -12.45
CA GLU A 22 6.10 -36.26 -12.72
C GLU A 22 7.12 -37.21 -12.06
N LEU A 23 6.50 -38.26 -11.50
CA LEU A 23 6.98 -39.58 -11.06
C LEU A 23 7.56 -39.71 -9.64
N ARG A 24 6.72 -40.15 -8.69
CA ARG A 24 6.81 -41.55 -8.19
C ARG A 24 5.57 -41.99 -7.41
N ASP A 25 4.92 -43.01 -7.94
CA ASP A 25 3.95 -43.88 -7.28
C ASP A 25 4.61 -44.65 -6.12
N GLY A 26 3.91 -44.81 -5.01
CA GLY A 26 4.43 -45.47 -3.82
C GLY A 26 3.40 -45.58 -2.70
N SER A 27 2.43 -46.47 -2.91
CA SER A 27 1.54 -47.02 -1.90
C SER A 27 2.26 -47.42 -0.60
N ASN A 28 1.71 -47.05 0.56
CA ASN A 28 1.55 -47.95 1.71
C ASN A 28 0.55 -47.39 2.73
N GLU A 29 -0.41 -48.24 3.06
CA GLU A 29 -1.39 -48.13 4.14
C GLU A 29 -0.74 -48.21 5.53
N LEU A 30 -1.58 -47.94 6.55
CA LEU A 30 -1.51 -48.21 8.01
C LEU A 30 -1.46 -46.90 8.82
N SER A 31 -2.27 -46.66 9.86
CA SER A 31 -3.43 -47.31 10.47
C SER A 31 -3.92 -46.33 11.57
N GLU A 32 -5.20 -46.40 11.92
CA GLU A 32 -5.89 -45.58 12.92
C GLU A 32 -5.41 -45.78 14.38
N ASP A 33 -5.90 -44.85 15.22
CA ASP A 33 -6.15 -44.90 16.66
C ASP A 33 -5.05 -44.41 17.64
N ILE A 34 -5.35 -43.32 18.37
CA ILE A 34 -5.91 -43.38 19.74
C ILE A 34 -6.23 -41.95 20.25
N VAL A 35 -7.46 -41.83 20.75
CA VAL A 35 -8.05 -40.72 21.50
C VAL A 35 -7.56 -40.71 22.97
N ASN A 36 -7.23 -39.55 23.56
CA ASN A 36 -7.77 -39.09 24.86
C ASN A 36 -7.18 -37.75 25.39
N ASN A 37 -8.10 -36.94 25.91
CA ASN A 37 -8.04 -35.61 26.54
C ASN A 37 -7.74 -35.74 28.07
N PRO A 38 -7.90 -34.72 28.96
CA PRO A 38 -7.15 -33.47 29.22
C PRO A 38 -6.67 -33.31 30.71
N PHE A 39 -6.08 -32.15 31.02
CA PHE A 39 -6.05 -31.46 32.34
C PHE A 39 -5.40 -32.13 33.58
N ALA A 40 -4.16 -31.71 33.89
CA ALA A 40 -3.57 -31.53 35.25
C ALA A 40 -2.10 -31.10 35.05
N ALA A 41 -1.46 -30.17 35.76
CA ALA A 41 -1.81 -29.33 36.89
C ALA A 41 -0.92 -28.09 36.84
N TRP A 42 -1.49 -26.94 37.20
CA TRP A 42 -0.76 -25.69 37.42
C TRP A 42 -0.27 -25.65 38.88
N GLN A 43 0.86 -24.96 39.09
CA GLN A 43 1.48 -24.54 40.37
C GLN A 43 2.47 -25.50 41.07
N SER A 44 3.76 -25.19 41.00
CA SER A 44 4.43 -24.40 42.05
C SER A 44 5.97 -24.50 41.99
N LYS A 45 6.63 -23.34 41.88
CA LYS A 45 7.81 -22.87 42.65
C LYS A 45 8.63 -21.90 41.81
N ILE A 46 8.24 -20.63 41.89
CA ILE A 46 9.11 -19.50 41.55
C ILE A 46 10.17 -19.42 42.65
N LYS A 47 11.42 -19.73 42.30
CA LYS A 47 12.60 -19.21 42.97
C LYS A 47 13.27 -18.26 41.98
N MET A 48 13.31 -16.99 42.33
CA MET A 48 14.04 -15.96 41.59
C MET A 48 15.52 -16.33 41.52
N SER A 49 15.99 -16.60 40.32
CA SER A 49 17.39 -16.53 39.91
C SER A 49 17.38 -15.91 38.52
N SER A 50 18.12 -14.82 38.38
CA SER A 50 18.30 -14.09 37.12
C SER A 50 18.87 -15.01 36.05
N ASN A 51 18.03 -15.52 35.16
CA ASN A 51 18.43 -16.11 33.88
C ASN A 51 17.26 -15.93 32.89
N SER A 52 17.64 -15.53 31.68
CA SER A 52 16.82 -15.27 30.50
C SER A 52 15.61 -16.20 30.35
N ILE A 53 14.41 -15.61 30.32
CA ILE A 53 13.18 -16.29 29.92
C ILE A 53 13.07 -16.17 28.40
N LEU A 54 13.76 -17.04 27.67
CA LEU A 54 13.37 -17.48 26.33
C LEU A 54 13.86 -18.93 26.19
N ASN A 55 12.92 -19.86 26.13
CA ASN A 55 13.20 -21.26 25.84
C ASN A 55 13.57 -21.34 24.35
N SER A 56 14.80 -21.73 24.03
CA SER A 56 15.40 -21.66 22.69
C SER A 56 15.14 -22.88 21.80
N ASP A 57 14.14 -23.70 22.13
CA ASP A 57 13.82 -24.89 21.34
C ASP A 57 13.06 -24.48 20.07
N LEU A 58 13.77 -24.60 18.94
CA LEU A 58 13.37 -24.24 17.58
C LEU A 58 13.32 -22.73 17.37
N LEU A 59 14.06 -22.26 16.35
CA LEU A 59 13.83 -20.96 15.73
C LEU A 59 12.31 -20.89 15.42
N THR A 60 11.53 -20.24 16.29
CA THR A 60 10.11 -19.99 16.05
C THR A 60 10.09 -19.01 14.90
N GLU A 61 9.96 -19.58 13.71
CA GLU A 61 10.07 -18.91 12.43
C GLU A 61 9.32 -17.57 12.51
N TRP A 62 10.09 -16.47 12.43
CA TRP A 62 9.65 -15.07 12.42
C TRP A 62 9.34 -14.41 13.76
N THR A 63 9.77 -14.97 14.89
CA THR A 63 9.65 -14.29 16.19
C THR A 63 10.80 -13.30 16.39
N PRO A 64 10.55 -11.98 16.36
CA PRO A 64 11.61 -10.99 16.53
C PRO A 64 12.05 -10.90 17.99
N VAL A 65 13.35 -10.70 18.20
CA VAL A 65 13.93 -10.39 19.50
C VAL A 65 13.95 -8.87 19.67
N LYS A 66 13.44 -8.38 20.81
CA LYS A 66 13.44 -6.96 21.17
C LYS A 66 14.48 -6.72 22.27
N SER A 67 15.30 -5.68 22.12
CA SER A 67 16.30 -5.31 23.13
C SER A 67 16.51 -3.79 23.18
N VAL A 68 17.21 -3.36 24.23
CA VAL A 68 17.60 -1.97 24.48
C VAL A 68 19.12 -1.94 24.70
N ILE A 69 19.82 -1.15 23.89
CA ILE A 69 21.28 -1.03 23.97
C ILE A 69 21.71 0.38 24.38
N TYR A 70 22.82 0.43 25.11
CA TYR A 70 23.46 1.66 25.59
C TYR A 70 24.89 1.76 25.01
N PRO A 71 25.45 2.97 24.85
CA PRO A 71 26.84 3.15 24.44
C PRO A 71 27.81 2.35 25.31
N GLY A 72 28.80 1.71 24.69
CA GLY A 72 29.78 0.84 25.35
C GLY A 72 29.25 -0.51 25.84
N LYS A 73 27.98 -0.85 25.59
CA LYS A 73 27.40 -2.18 25.85
C LYS A 73 27.36 -3.03 24.58
N ARG A 74 27.22 -4.35 24.79
CA ARG A 74 27.07 -5.36 23.74
C ARG A 74 25.93 -6.29 24.12
N ASP A 75 25.06 -6.55 23.16
CA ASP A 75 24.04 -7.59 23.28
C ASP A 75 24.47 -8.82 22.48
N TYR A 76 24.20 -9.99 23.02
CA TYR A 76 24.60 -11.27 22.44
C TYR A 76 23.36 -12.15 22.24
N PHE A 77 23.22 -12.71 21.05
CA PHE A 77 22.13 -13.62 20.72
C PHE A 77 22.66 -14.88 20.05
N ASN A 78 21.99 -16.00 20.30
CA ASN A 78 22.24 -17.27 19.64
C ASN A 78 20.94 -17.78 19.01
N PHE A 79 21.03 -18.31 17.80
CA PHE A 79 19.88 -18.86 17.08
C PHE A 79 20.22 -20.25 16.58
N GLU A 80 19.39 -21.22 16.92
CA GLU A 80 19.56 -22.61 16.49
C GLU A 80 18.97 -22.84 15.12
N VAL A 81 19.83 -23.15 14.15
CA VAL A 81 19.49 -23.31 12.74
C VAL A 81 18.98 -24.72 12.51
N ASN A 82 17.77 -24.82 11.95
CA ASN A 82 17.19 -26.11 11.62
C ASN A 82 17.81 -26.67 10.34
N SER A 83 18.75 -27.60 10.51
CA SER A 83 19.42 -28.30 9.40
C SER A 83 18.50 -29.14 8.48
N SER A 84 17.25 -29.41 8.89
CA SER A 84 16.31 -30.26 8.15
C SER A 84 15.29 -29.49 7.30
N SER A 85 15.16 -28.17 7.47
CA SER A 85 14.13 -27.38 6.79
C SER A 85 14.55 -25.93 6.58
N SER A 86 14.95 -25.57 5.36
CA SER A 86 14.93 -24.18 4.88
C SER A 86 14.43 -24.12 3.44
N ALA A 87 13.75 -23.03 3.07
CA ALA A 87 13.26 -22.83 1.71
C ALA A 87 14.40 -22.71 0.68
N PHE A 88 15.59 -22.28 1.12
CA PHE A 88 16.77 -22.07 0.27
C PHE A 88 17.96 -22.89 0.79
N THR A 89 17.90 -24.20 0.55
CA THR A 89 19.06 -25.10 0.69
C THR A 89 19.61 -25.48 -0.69
N SER A 90 20.92 -25.35 -0.87
CA SER A 90 21.64 -26.11 -1.89
C SER A 90 22.30 -27.32 -1.22
N GLY A 91 22.88 -28.24 -2.00
CA GLY A 91 23.62 -29.37 -1.43
C GLY A 91 24.83 -28.98 -0.56
N TYR A 92 25.26 -27.72 -0.57
CA TYR A 92 26.49 -27.24 0.06
C TYR A 92 26.30 -26.01 0.95
N GLU A 93 25.18 -25.30 0.86
CA GLU A 93 24.95 -24.04 1.58
C GLU A 93 23.49 -23.87 1.96
N MET A 94 23.27 -23.24 3.12
CA MET A 94 21.96 -22.83 3.61
C MET A 94 21.98 -21.34 3.90
N LEU A 95 20.99 -20.63 3.36
CA LEU A 95 20.84 -19.18 3.53
C LEU A 95 20.00 -18.86 4.77
N ILE A 96 20.47 -17.91 5.57
CA ILE A 96 19.76 -17.40 6.74
C ILE A 96 19.67 -15.88 6.62
N PHE A 97 18.44 -15.37 6.62
CA PHE A 97 18.13 -13.96 6.50
C PHE A 97 18.10 -13.30 7.87
N LEU A 98 18.76 -12.17 7.98
CA LEU A 98 18.73 -11.28 9.13
C LEU A 98 18.02 -10.01 8.72
N SER A 99 17.11 -9.53 9.55
CA SER A 99 16.47 -8.23 9.35
C SER A 99 16.23 -7.56 10.70
N GLY A 100 16.21 -6.24 10.76
CA GLY A 100 15.94 -5.53 12.00
C GLY A 100 15.49 -4.09 11.82
N ASN A 101 14.83 -3.57 12.84
CA ASN A 101 14.40 -2.19 12.92
C ASN A 101 14.77 -1.50 14.23
N ILE A 102 15.14 -0.21 14.17
CA ILE A 102 15.29 0.66 15.33
C ILE A 102 13.94 1.31 15.63
N CYS A 103 13.32 1.01 16.75
CA CYS A 103 11.96 1.46 17.07
C CYS A 103 11.92 2.83 17.74
N SER A 104 12.96 3.17 18.51
CA SER A 104 13.12 4.50 19.09
C SER A 104 14.57 4.76 19.46
N GLN A 105 15.02 5.99 19.32
CA GLN A 105 16.37 6.44 19.66
C GLN A 105 16.33 7.67 20.56
N THR A 106 17.27 7.77 21.51
CA THR A 106 17.47 8.96 22.35
C THR A 106 18.93 9.42 22.28
N GLY A 107 19.15 10.72 22.51
CA GLY A 107 20.44 11.22 22.99
C GLY A 107 21.57 11.44 21.97
N LEU A 108 21.36 11.19 20.67
CA LEU A 108 22.41 11.35 19.66
C LEU A 108 21.92 12.19 18.47
N ASN A 109 21.97 13.52 18.61
CA ASN A 109 21.65 14.48 17.55
C ASN A 109 22.71 14.53 16.43
N ASN A 110 23.79 13.75 16.56
CA ASN A 110 24.82 13.66 15.54
C ASN A 110 24.57 12.41 14.70
N SER A 111 24.32 12.60 13.41
CA SER A 111 24.11 11.61 12.34
C SER A 111 25.26 10.60 12.12
N GLN A 112 26.16 10.50 13.10
CA GLN A 112 27.34 9.65 13.08
C GLN A 112 27.25 8.45 13.99
N ALA A 113 26.16 8.26 14.74
CA ALA A 113 25.95 7.04 15.50
C ALA A 113 25.09 6.05 14.71
N GLY A 114 25.39 4.76 14.87
CA GLY A 114 24.70 3.67 14.20
C GLY A 114 24.74 2.39 15.01
N LEU A 115 23.88 1.45 14.66
CA LEU A 115 23.85 0.13 15.26
C LEU A 115 24.47 -0.86 14.28
N ARG A 116 25.38 -1.71 14.75
CA ARG A 116 26.02 -2.76 13.94
C ARG A 116 25.71 -4.13 14.54
N VAL A 117 25.44 -5.08 13.65
CA VAL A 117 25.23 -6.48 13.99
C VAL A 117 26.33 -7.30 13.35
N SER A 118 27.21 -7.84 14.18
CA SER A 118 28.24 -8.79 13.76
C SER A 118 27.69 -10.19 13.93
N HIS A 119 27.79 -11.03 12.90
CA HIS A 119 27.20 -12.37 12.90
C HIS A 119 28.13 -13.42 12.29
N GLY A 120 27.98 -14.66 12.74
CA GLY A 120 28.68 -15.80 12.18
C GLY A 120 28.40 -17.10 12.91
N PHE A 121 28.86 -18.21 12.35
CA PHE A 121 28.62 -19.55 12.91
C PHE A 121 29.75 -20.04 13.82
N ASN A 122 30.82 -19.24 13.95
CA ASN A 122 31.91 -19.50 14.89
C ASN A 122 31.64 -18.73 16.19
N ASP A 123 31.82 -19.39 17.34
CA ASP A 123 31.64 -18.77 18.65
C ASP A 123 32.65 -17.63 18.90
N SER A 124 33.76 -17.62 18.16
CA SER A 124 34.77 -16.56 18.19
C SER A 124 34.19 -15.17 17.95
N VAL A 125 33.08 -15.06 17.20
CA VAL A 125 32.40 -13.79 16.89
C VAL A 125 31.89 -13.10 18.16
N VAL A 126 31.50 -13.86 19.18
CA VAL A 126 31.04 -13.33 20.47
C VAL A 126 32.14 -12.51 21.14
N ASN A 127 33.38 -13.01 21.13
CA ASN A 127 34.50 -12.35 21.80
C ASN A 127 35.27 -11.39 20.87
N HIS A 128 35.31 -11.72 19.58
CA HIS A 128 36.00 -10.96 18.53
C HIS A 128 35.03 -10.69 17.37
N PRO A 129 34.13 -9.69 17.49
CA PRO A 129 33.11 -9.39 16.49
C PRO A 129 33.67 -9.19 15.07
N GLY A 130 34.90 -8.66 14.96
CA GLY A 130 35.59 -8.48 13.68
C GLY A 130 35.97 -9.77 12.94
N THR A 131 35.78 -10.96 13.55
CA THR A 131 35.93 -12.25 12.87
C THR A 131 34.68 -12.69 12.11
N GLY A 132 33.53 -12.04 12.37
CA GLY A 132 32.26 -12.30 11.70
C GLY A 132 31.97 -11.34 10.55
N HIS A 133 30.82 -11.55 9.91
CA HIS A 133 30.26 -10.62 8.94
C HIS A 133 29.46 -9.54 9.65
N THR A 134 29.42 -8.32 9.09
CA THR A 134 28.76 -7.18 9.73
C THR A 134 27.62 -6.67 8.86
N ALA A 135 26.46 -6.43 9.48
CA ALA A 135 25.35 -5.69 8.90
C ALA A 135 25.13 -4.42 9.73
N ASN A 136 25.03 -3.27 9.06
CA ASN A 136 24.83 -1.98 9.73
C ASN A 136 23.38 -1.55 9.55
N PHE A 137 22.81 -0.94 10.59
CA PHE A 137 21.55 -0.22 10.45
C PHE A 137 21.78 1.08 9.68
N SER A 138 20.94 1.31 8.69
CA SER A 138 20.82 2.59 7.98
C SER A 138 19.37 3.02 8.06
N ASP A 139 19.13 4.27 8.45
CA ASP A 139 17.78 4.84 8.44
C ASP A 139 16.75 4.00 9.23
N GLY A 140 17.20 3.35 10.30
CA GLY A 140 16.38 2.53 11.18
C GLY A 140 16.06 1.12 10.65
N TYR A 141 16.65 0.71 9.53
CA TYR A 141 16.51 -0.63 8.95
C TYR A 141 17.86 -1.32 8.77
N MET A 142 17.86 -2.65 8.91
CA MET A 142 19.02 -3.49 8.64
C MET A 142 18.56 -4.76 7.96
N GLU A 143 19.36 -5.21 7.00
CA GLU A 143 19.29 -6.55 6.42
C GLU A 143 20.68 -7.18 6.36
N GLY A 144 20.72 -8.50 6.40
CA GLY A 144 21.94 -9.27 6.31
C GLY A 144 21.66 -10.70 5.87
N LEU A 145 22.70 -11.36 5.36
CA LEU A 145 22.63 -12.74 4.89
C LEU A 145 23.78 -13.53 5.52
N ALA A 146 23.44 -14.51 6.34
CA ALA A 146 24.40 -15.48 6.86
C ALA A 146 24.34 -16.75 6.00
N ILE A 147 25.50 -17.19 5.52
CA ILE A 147 25.64 -18.39 4.70
C ILE A 147 26.22 -19.50 5.57
N ARG A 148 25.42 -20.53 5.84
CA ARG A 148 25.85 -21.71 6.57
C ARG A 148 26.43 -22.73 5.58
N PRO A 149 27.71 -23.15 5.72
CA PRO A 149 28.24 -24.23 4.91
C PRO A 149 27.66 -25.59 5.36
N LEU A 150 27.22 -26.41 4.41
CA LEU A 150 26.80 -27.80 4.61
C LEU A 150 27.93 -28.71 4.14
N LYS A 151 28.65 -29.35 5.07
CA LYS A 151 29.77 -30.23 4.75
C LYS A 151 29.25 -31.62 4.34
N ASP A 152 29.80 -32.18 3.25
CA ASP A 152 29.47 -33.46 2.60
C ASP A 152 28.54 -34.41 3.39
N GLY A 153 27.26 -34.42 3.02
CA GLY A 153 26.34 -35.54 3.21
C GLY A 153 25.95 -35.91 4.64
N ASN A 154 26.49 -35.27 5.67
CA ASN A 154 26.12 -35.54 7.07
C ASN A 154 25.78 -34.24 7.78
N ALA A 155 24.72 -34.30 8.59
CA ALA A 155 24.25 -33.28 9.52
C ALA A 155 25.32 -32.95 10.59
N SER A 156 26.42 -32.33 10.15
CA SER A 156 27.41 -31.77 11.03
C SER A 156 26.73 -30.67 11.86
N THR A 157 26.73 -30.83 13.18
CA THR A 157 26.34 -29.79 14.15
C THR A 157 27.34 -28.65 14.19
N GLU A 158 28.50 -28.80 13.52
CA GLU A 158 29.42 -27.71 13.24
C GLU A 158 28.61 -26.66 12.45
N TYR A 159 28.43 -25.47 13.04
CA TYR A 159 27.60 -24.38 12.49
C TYR A 159 26.08 -24.55 12.65
N SER A 160 25.59 -25.33 13.63
CA SER A 160 24.15 -25.36 13.96
C SER A 160 23.66 -24.10 14.68
N THR A 161 24.56 -23.26 15.19
CA THR A 161 24.23 -22.06 15.95
C THR A 161 24.77 -20.84 15.22
N LEU A 162 23.90 -19.88 14.95
CA LEU A 162 24.26 -18.56 14.47
C LEU A 162 24.41 -17.63 15.68
N TYR A 163 25.59 -17.03 15.84
CA TYR A 163 25.88 -16.07 16.90
C TYR A 163 25.78 -14.64 16.35
N LEU A 164 25.09 -13.77 17.06
CA LEU A 164 24.98 -12.34 16.75
C LEU A 164 25.50 -11.52 17.93
N VAL A 165 26.22 -10.45 17.61
CA VAL A 165 26.65 -9.42 18.55
C VAL A 165 26.19 -8.07 18.04
N VAL A 166 25.45 -7.35 18.87
CA VAL A 166 24.96 -6.00 18.54
C VAL A 166 25.78 -4.97 19.31
N GLU A 167 26.27 -3.96 18.59
CA GLU A 167 27.13 -2.90 19.13
C GLU A 167 26.71 -1.54 18.57
N MET A 168 26.82 -0.49 19.39
CA MET A 168 26.73 0.89 18.92
C MET A 168 28.07 1.36 18.38
N VAL A 169 28.08 1.92 17.17
CA VAL A 169 29.29 2.31 16.45
C VAL A 169 29.15 3.71 15.87
N ASN A 170 30.28 4.36 15.63
CA ASN A 170 30.31 5.54 14.78
C ASN A 170 30.18 5.09 13.32
N THR A 171 29.20 5.58 12.59
CA THR A 171 28.94 5.21 11.18
C THR A 171 30.06 5.64 10.23
N THR A 172 30.85 6.65 10.60
CA THR A 172 31.94 7.18 9.77
C THR A 172 33.25 6.43 10.03
N THR A 173 33.60 6.20 11.29
CA THR A 173 34.87 5.56 11.66
C THR A 173 34.76 4.04 11.83
N GLY A 174 33.55 3.51 12.03
CA GLY A 174 33.30 2.10 12.35
C GLY A 174 33.73 1.70 13.77
N GLU A 175 34.21 2.65 14.58
CA GLU A 175 34.66 2.41 15.95
C GLU A 175 33.47 2.33 16.91
N ILE A 176 33.65 1.59 18.00
CA ILE A 176 32.61 1.40 19.02
C ILE A 176 32.42 2.72 19.78
N LEU A 177 31.16 3.12 19.99
CA LEU A 177 30.85 4.29 20.80
C LEU A 177 31.14 3.98 22.27
N GLY A 178 31.98 4.81 22.89
CA GLY A 178 32.35 4.69 24.31
C GLY A 178 31.19 5.04 25.24
N ALA A 179 31.21 4.49 26.46
CA ALA A 179 30.20 4.72 27.50
C ALA A 179 30.18 6.15 28.08
N GLU A 180 31.12 7.01 27.67
CA GLU A 180 31.23 8.41 28.12
C GLU A 180 30.28 9.36 27.38
N LEU A 181 29.63 8.88 26.31
CA LEU A 181 28.67 9.63 25.52
C LEU A 181 27.31 9.64 26.22
N GLU A 182 26.93 10.79 26.81
CA GLU A 182 25.59 11.15 27.32
C GLU A 182 24.87 10.05 28.15
N PRO A 183 24.76 10.17 29.49
CA PRO A 183 24.27 9.12 30.40
C PRO A 183 22.84 8.58 30.17
N ASN A 184 22.09 9.11 29.20
CA ASN A 184 20.69 8.76 28.90
C ASN A 184 20.46 8.32 27.44
N THR A 185 21.53 8.02 26.70
CA THR A 185 21.45 7.52 25.33
C THR A 185 21.11 6.04 25.32
N PHE A 186 19.98 5.66 24.73
CA PHE A 186 19.61 4.27 24.52
C PHE A 186 18.80 4.11 23.25
N TRP A 187 19.00 3.00 22.55
CA TRP A 187 18.24 2.67 21.35
C TRP A 187 17.45 1.38 21.58
N ASN A 188 16.15 1.46 21.31
CA ASN A 188 15.27 0.30 21.30
C ASN A 188 15.27 -0.27 19.89
N TYR A 189 15.60 -1.54 19.75
CA TYR A 189 15.69 -2.17 18.44
C TYR A 189 15.10 -3.58 18.48
N THR A 190 14.80 -4.07 17.28
CA THR A 190 14.30 -5.42 17.04
C THR A 190 15.12 -6.07 15.95
N ILE A 191 15.45 -7.34 16.14
CA ILE A 191 16.14 -8.17 15.15
C ILE A 191 15.36 -9.45 15.00
N SER A 192 15.24 -9.92 13.78
CA SER A 192 14.68 -11.22 13.45
C SER A 192 15.64 -12.00 12.56
N VAL A 193 15.66 -13.30 12.77
CA VAL A 193 16.44 -14.26 12.00
C VAL A 193 15.46 -15.27 11.43
N SER A 194 15.58 -15.56 10.13
CA SER A 194 14.65 -16.43 9.41
C SER A 194 15.37 -17.26 8.35
N GLN A 195 14.91 -18.49 8.16
CA GLN A 195 15.45 -19.42 7.16
C GLN A 195 14.66 -19.39 5.83
N ASN A 196 13.56 -18.63 5.78
CA ASN A 196 12.65 -18.61 4.65
C ASN A 196 12.59 -17.25 3.95
N ASP A 197 12.50 -16.15 4.69
CA ASP A 197 12.46 -14.81 4.10
C ASP A 197 12.84 -13.72 5.13
N LEU A 198 13.14 -12.51 4.66
CA LEU A 198 13.31 -11.32 5.49
C LEU A 198 11.99 -10.99 6.20
N VAL A 199 12.06 -10.88 7.53
CA VAL A 199 10.88 -10.59 8.37
C VAL A 199 10.51 -9.11 8.31
N TYR A 200 11.50 -8.23 8.26
CA TYR A 200 11.30 -6.80 7.98
C TYR A 200 11.83 -6.50 6.59
N GLN A 201 11.05 -5.77 5.79
CA GLN A 201 11.42 -5.37 4.44
C GLN A 201 11.04 -3.90 4.21
N TRP A 202 11.79 -3.22 3.35
CA TRP A 202 11.51 -1.86 2.93
C TRP A 202 11.45 -1.76 1.41
N ASP A 203 10.39 -1.14 0.90
CA ASP A 203 10.20 -0.87 -0.52
C ASP A 203 10.26 0.64 -0.77
N ALA A 204 11.20 1.06 -1.62
CA ALA A 204 11.41 2.45 -1.97
C ALA A 204 10.26 3.05 -2.80
N ARG A 205 9.39 2.21 -3.38
CA ARG A 205 8.24 2.66 -4.18
C ARG A 205 7.10 3.09 -3.28
N THR A 206 6.35 4.09 -3.72
CA THR A 206 5.04 4.40 -3.14
C THR A 206 4.06 3.32 -3.59
N TRP A 207 3.37 2.70 -2.64
CA TRP A 207 2.30 1.73 -2.91
C TRP A 207 0.93 2.25 -2.47
N LEU A 208 0.84 3.57 -2.27
CA LEU A 208 -0.32 4.26 -1.74
C LEU A 208 -0.57 5.52 -2.56
N ASP A 209 -1.69 5.54 -3.26
CA ASP A 209 -2.13 6.65 -4.11
C ASP A 209 -3.26 7.40 -3.43
N VAL A 210 -3.21 8.73 -3.48
CA VAL A 210 -4.28 9.60 -2.99
C VAL A 210 -5.29 9.75 -4.11
N VAL A 211 -6.52 9.29 -3.90
CA VAL A 211 -7.58 9.39 -4.90
C VAL A 211 -8.18 10.79 -4.90
N ASP A 212 -8.63 11.24 -3.74
CA ASP A 212 -9.07 12.62 -3.55
C ASP A 212 -9.22 12.96 -2.07
N THR A 213 -9.33 14.25 -1.77
CA THR A 213 -9.56 14.77 -0.41
C THR A 213 -10.73 15.75 -0.39
N ASP A 214 -11.35 15.93 0.77
CA ASP A 214 -12.18 17.12 1.04
C ASP A 214 -11.65 17.86 2.28
N TYR A 215 -12.50 18.65 2.94
CA TYR A 215 -12.09 19.46 4.08
C TYR A 215 -11.84 18.66 5.36
N ASN A 216 -12.34 17.43 5.48
CA ASN A 216 -12.22 16.64 6.72
C ASN A 216 -12.03 15.13 6.49
N SER A 217 -11.82 14.71 5.25
CA SER A 217 -11.63 13.32 4.89
C SER A 217 -10.73 13.16 3.68
N ALA A 218 -10.18 11.96 3.53
CA ALA A 218 -9.34 11.59 2.41
C ALA A 218 -9.63 10.14 2.00
N LEU A 219 -9.54 9.88 0.69
CA LEU A 219 -9.66 8.55 0.13
C LEU A 219 -8.34 8.15 -0.51
N LEU A 220 -7.74 7.06 -0.02
CA LEU A 220 -6.48 6.53 -0.52
C LEU A 220 -6.66 5.08 -0.96
N VAL A 221 -5.86 4.64 -1.92
CA VAL A 221 -5.89 3.25 -2.42
C VAL A 221 -4.48 2.69 -2.55
N THR A 222 -4.35 1.38 -2.42
CA THR A 222 -3.08 0.71 -2.69
C THR A 222 -2.80 0.59 -4.19
N GLY A 223 -1.57 0.23 -4.53
CA GLY A 223 -1.25 -0.33 -5.85
C GLY A 223 -2.08 -1.59 -6.17
N ASN A 224 -2.05 -2.00 -7.44
CA ASN A 224 -2.81 -3.15 -7.94
C ASN A 224 -2.40 -4.47 -7.24
N VAL A 225 -3.35 -5.14 -6.58
CA VAL A 225 -3.12 -6.40 -5.86
C VAL A 225 -3.56 -7.65 -6.63
N THR A 226 -4.11 -7.56 -7.85
CA THR A 226 -4.60 -8.72 -8.63
C THR A 226 -3.52 -9.72 -9.01
N GLY A 227 -2.28 -9.26 -9.21
CA GLY A 227 -1.13 -10.11 -9.55
C GLY A 227 -0.52 -10.87 -8.37
N SER A 228 -0.99 -10.65 -7.14
CA SER A 228 -0.42 -11.24 -5.92
C SER A 228 -0.82 -12.70 -5.69
N SER A 229 -1.66 -13.27 -6.55
CA SER A 229 -2.03 -14.70 -6.51
C SER A 229 -1.55 -15.42 -7.76
N PRO A 230 -0.38 -16.09 -7.63
CA PRO A 230 -0.23 -17.38 -8.26
C PRO A 230 0.46 -18.37 -7.30
N GLY A 231 -0.34 -19.19 -6.61
CA GLY A 231 0.06 -20.58 -6.30
C GLY A 231 0.71 -20.93 -4.96
N SER A 232 0.98 -20.01 -4.01
CA SER A 232 1.66 -20.41 -2.75
C SER A 232 1.23 -19.72 -1.46
N SER A 233 0.27 -18.80 -1.46
CA SER A 233 -0.18 -18.13 -0.23
C SER A 233 -1.70 -18.20 -0.06
N ASN A 234 -2.14 -18.79 1.05
CA ASN A 234 -3.55 -19.08 1.40
C ASN A 234 -4.37 -17.85 1.87
N TYR A 235 -3.89 -16.61 1.67
CA TYR A 235 -4.65 -15.40 2.01
C TYR A 235 -5.44 -14.90 0.79
N SER A 236 -6.64 -14.38 1.03
CA SER A 236 -7.47 -13.79 -0.02
C SER A 236 -6.90 -12.44 -0.42
N ILE A 237 -6.83 -12.13 -1.72
CA ILE A 237 -6.56 -10.75 -2.19
C ILE A 237 -7.64 -9.76 -1.73
N PHE A 238 -8.74 -10.26 -1.19
CA PHE A 238 -9.83 -9.51 -0.57
C PHE A 238 -9.71 -9.41 0.96
N ASP A 239 -8.60 -9.86 1.56
CA ASP A 239 -8.35 -9.76 2.98
C ASP A 239 -7.81 -8.35 3.35
N THR A 240 -8.68 -7.53 3.95
CA THR A 240 -8.35 -6.17 4.40
C THR A 240 -7.44 -6.14 5.64
N SER A 241 -7.03 -7.29 6.17
CA SER A 241 -6.01 -7.35 7.24
C SER A 241 -4.58 -7.40 6.70
N LEU A 242 -4.41 -7.44 5.38
CA LEU A 242 -3.10 -7.51 4.72
C LEU A 242 -2.33 -6.20 4.83
N TYR A 243 -3.00 -5.06 4.65
CA TYR A 243 -2.37 -3.74 4.73
C TYR A 243 -2.86 -2.95 5.94
N ASP A 244 -1.94 -2.21 6.54
CA ASP A 244 -2.24 -1.26 7.61
C ASP A 244 -1.67 0.12 7.28
N LEU A 245 -2.50 1.14 7.47
CA LEU A 245 -2.23 2.54 7.21
C LEU A 245 -2.06 3.29 8.54
N TYR A 246 -1.04 4.17 8.58
CA TYR A 246 -0.79 5.08 9.68
C TYR A 246 -0.71 6.51 9.17
N VAL A 247 -1.46 7.41 9.78
CA VAL A 247 -1.56 8.82 9.38
C VAL A 247 -0.98 9.70 10.48
N TYR A 248 -0.08 10.60 10.11
CA TYR A 248 0.57 11.55 11.01
C TYR A 248 0.35 12.98 10.54
N SER A 249 0.50 13.91 11.50
CA SER A 249 0.70 15.32 11.18
C SER A 249 1.98 15.48 10.35
N TYR A 250 1.99 16.45 9.43
CA TYR A 250 3.15 16.75 8.59
C TYR A 250 4.43 17.03 9.40
N ASP A 251 4.31 17.57 10.61
CA ASP A 251 5.45 17.86 11.50
C ASP A 251 6.28 16.62 11.89
N TYR A 252 5.69 15.41 11.82
CA TYR A 252 6.39 14.16 12.09
C TYR A 252 7.17 13.63 10.89
N MET A 253 7.11 14.30 9.74
CA MET A 253 7.85 13.89 8.56
C MET A 253 9.37 13.96 8.80
N ASP A 254 9.85 15.09 9.33
CA ASP A 254 11.27 15.29 9.64
C ASP A 254 11.73 14.36 10.77
N TYR A 255 10.87 14.12 11.76
CA TYR A 255 11.15 13.20 12.88
C TYR A 255 11.54 11.80 12.42
N PHE A 256 10.84 11.26 11.41
CA PHE A 256 11.17 9.94 10.87
C PHE A 256 12.36 9.99 9.91
N ASP A 257 12.47 11.05 9.11
CA ASP A 257 13.60 11.25 8.18
C ASP A 257 14.95 11.36 8.90
N ASP A 258 14.94 11.79 10.17
CA ASP A 258 16.08 11.82 11.08
C ASP A 258 16.48 10.43 11.62
N GLY A 259 16.69 9.47 10.72
CA GLY A 259 17.39 8.22 11.01
C GLY A 259 16.53 6.99 11.31
N VAL A 260 15.19 7.08 11.22
CA VAL A 260 14.27 5.94 11.39
C VAL A 260 13.24 5.79 10.26
N LYS A 261 13.46 6.44 9.11
CA LYS A 261 12.52 6.49 7.98
C LYS A 261 12.12 5.12 7.43
N ASN A 262 13.01 4.13 7.53
CA ASN A 262 12.79 2.77 7.02
C ASN A 262 12.40 1.78 8.13
N SER A 263 12.12 2.29 9.34
CA SER A 263 11.79 1.46 10.48
C SER A 263 10.29 1.22 10.61
N ILE A 264 9.86 -0.01 10.32
CA ILE A 264 8.45 -0.42 10.46
C ILE A 264 7.98 -0.20 11.90
N CYS A 265 8.77 -0.63 12.89
CA CYS A 265 8.36 -0.51 14.27
C CYS A 265 8.37 0.94 14.79
N ALA A 266 9.20 1.84 14.23
CA ALA A 266 9.14 3.26 14.59
C ALA A 266 7.83 3.89 14.11
N ILE A 267 7.37 3.54 12.90
CA ILE A 267 6.05 3.92 12.40
C ILE A 267 4.98 3.29 13.30
N GLN A 268 4.93 1.97 13.44
CA GLN A 268 3.85 1.30 14.20
C GLN A 268 3.67 1.80 15.64
N ASN A 269 4.77 2.18 16.33
CA ASN A 269 4.75 2.69 17.70
C ASN A 269 4.77 4.22 17.80
N GLY A 270 4.83 4.93 16.67
CA GLY A 270 4.87 6.38 16.64
C GLY A 270 3.55 7.02 17.09
N PRO A 271 3.55 8.33 17.36
CA PRO A 271 2.36 9.09 17.73
C PRO A 271 1.48 9.40 16.51
N TRP A 272 0.97 8.35 15.84
CA TRP A 272 0.03 8.54 14.74
C TRP A 272 -1.25 9.23 15.24
N GLN A 273 -1.90 9.97 14.36
CA GLN A 273 -3.20 10.59 14.63
C GLN A 273 -4.33 9.60 14.37
N ALA A 274 -4.20 8.78 13.33
CA ALA A 274 -5.11 7.70 13.03
C ALA A 274 -4.34 6.47 12.52
N SER A 275 -4.87 5.29 12.81
CA SER A 275 -4.35 4.03 12.31
C SER A 275 -5.50 3.12 11.90
N SER A 276 -5.28 2.31 10.87
CA SER A 276 -6.24 1.26 10.47
C SER A 276 -6.05 -0.05 11.25
N VAL A 277 -5.04 -0.14 12.11
CA VAL A 277 -4.80 -1.31 12.97
C VAL A 277 -5.97 -1.44 13.93
N ASN A 278 -6.65 -2.59 13.91
CA ASN A 278 -7.92 -2.81 14.63
C ASN A 278 -9.05 -1.84 14.23
N GLY A 279 -8.93 -1.16 13.09
CA GLY A 279 -10.03 -0.39 12.51
C GLY A 279 -11.25 -1.28 12.31
N THR A 280 -12.44 -0.68 12.30
CA THR A 280 -13.70 -1.39 12.04
C THR A 280 -13.62 -2.06 10.66
N THR A 281 -13.26 -3.34 10.68
CA THR A 281 -13.32 -4.23 9.52
C THR A 281 -14.79 -4.60 9.35
N SER A 282 -15.54 -3.73 8.70
CA SER A 282 -16.93 -4.02 8.39
C SER A 282 -16.94 -5.08 7.28
N SER A 283 -17.12 -6.34 7.67
CA SER A 283 -17.36 -7.48 6.77
C SER A 283 -18.71 -7.42 6.03
N GLN A 284 -19.39 -6.28 6.08
CA GLN A 284 -20.69 -5.99 5.49
C GLN A 284 -20.67 -4.50 5.13
N ASN A 285 -20.72 -4.18 3.83
CA ASN A 285 -21.05 -2.89 3.20
C ASN A 285 -21.50 -1.76 4.17
N THR A 286 -20.58 -1.15 4.90
CA THR A 286 -20.84 0.15 5.51
C THR A 286 -19.94 1.14 4.80
N GLU A 287 -20.39 1.46 3.59
CA GLU A 287 -20.08 2.65 2.78
C GLU A 287 -20.58 3.91 3.50
N ASP A 288 -20.43 3.94 4.82
CA ASP A 288 -21.06 4.90 5.67
C ASP A 288 -20.23 6.18 5.66
N LEU A 289 -20.48 6.99 4.64
CA LEU A 289 -19.92 8.33 4.54
C LEU A 289 -20.42 9.26 5.68
N SER A 290 -21.27 8.77 6.59
CA SER A 290 -21.73 9.53 7.76
C SER A 290 -20.76 9.54 8.94
N ILE A 291 -19.69 8.73 8.90
CA ILE A 291 -18.67 8.73 9.96
C ILE A 291 -17.93 10.07 9.98
N THR A 292 -17.96 10.75 11.13
CA THR A 292 -17.29 12.05 11.32
C THR A 292 -16.09 12.00 12.25
N ASP A 293 -15.98 10.96 13.07
CA ASP A 293 -14.88 10.80 14.02
C ASP A 293 -13.57 10.49 13.30
N LEU A 294 -12.44 10.77 13.94
CA LEU A 294 -11.12 10.46 13.40
C LEU A 294 -10.91 8.94 13.39
N THR A 295 -11.09 8.32 12.24
CA THR A 295 -10.93 6.88 12.05
C THR A 295 -10.51 6.56 10.60
N ILE A 296 -10.04 5.34 10.38
CA ILE A 296 -9.69 4.81 9.06
C ILE A 296 -10.55 3.58 8.81
N VAL A 297 -11.43 3.67 7.82
CA VAL A 297 -12.27 2.54 7.37
C VAL A 297 -11.61 1.89 6.16
N LYS A 298 -11.47 0.56 6.22
CA LYS A 298 -10.87 -0.26 5.16
C LYS A 298 -11.94 -0.96 4.35
N ASN A 299 -11.81 -0.97 3.02
CA ASN A 299 -12.64 -1.77 2.12
C ASN A 299 -11.83 -2.19 0.89
N ILE A 300 -12.31 -3.16 0.12
CA ILE A 300 -11.75 -3.52 -1.18
C ILE A 300 -12.50 -2.78 -2.29
N THR A 301 -11.75 -2.27 -3.26
CA THR A 301 -12.31 -1.69 -4.49
C THR A 301 -11.76 -2.40 -5.72
N ILE A 302 -12.59 -2.54 -6.74
CA ILE A 302 -12.24 -3.06 -8.07
C ILE A 302 -12.29 -1.97 -9.15
N ARG A 303 -12.41 -0.71 -8.72
CA ARG A 303 -12.48 0.46 -9.62
C ARG A 303 -11.27 0.48 -10.56
N GLY A 304 -11.54 0.56 -11.86
CA GLY A 304 -10.50 0.54 -12.88
C GLY A 304 -9.97 -0.84 -13.25
N GLY A 305 -10.69 -1.93 -12.90
CA GLY A 305 -10.39 -3.30 -13.34
C GLY A 305 -9.30 -4.00 -12.54
N SER A 306 -8.79 -3.37 -11.48
CA SER A 306 -7.82 -3.96 -10.55
C SER A 306 -8.39 -3.95 -9.13
N VAL A 307 -8.23 -5.07 -8.43
CA VAL A 307 -8.43 -5.15 -6.99
C VAL A 307 -7.37 -4.27 -6.32
N LYS A 308 -7.83 -3.36 -5.46
CA LYS A 308 -7.03 -2.48 -4.61
C LYS A 308 -7.67 -2.43 -3.22
N GLU A 309 -6.86 -2.25 -2.19
CA GLU A 309 -7.38 -1.92 -0.87
C GLU A 309 -7.57 -0.41 -0.75
N GLN A 310 -8.69 0.01 -0.18
CA GLN A 310 -9.15 1.39 -0.08
C GLN A 310 -9.25 1.79 1.38
N PHE A 311 -8.71 2.97 1.70
CA PHE A 311 -8.71 3.57 3.03
C PHE A 311 -9.49 4.88 2.98
N TYR A 312 -10.62 4.93 3.67
CA TYR A 312 -11.38 6.15 3.90
C TYR A 312 -11.06 6.71 5.27
N ILE A 313 -10.39 7.85 5.30
CA ILE A 313 -9.95 8.54 6.52
C ILE A 313 -10.94 9.67 6.79
N THR A 314 -11.49 9.73 7.99
CA THR A 314 -12.46 10.76 8.41
C THR A 314 -11.95 11.58 9.59
N GLY A 315 -12.65 12.66 9.96
CA GLY A 315 -12.33 13.46 11.15
C GLY A 315 -11.02 14.24 11.07
N LEU A 316 -10.53 14.52 9.87
CA LEU A 316 -9.35 15.33 9.63
C LEU A 316 -9.67 16.83 9.78
N ASN A 317 -8.64 17.64 10.02
CA ASN A 317 -8.75 19.08 10.05
C ASN A 317 -8.64 19.65 8.62
N SER A 318 -9.34 20.75 8.34
CA SER A 318 -9.25 21.48 7.07
C SER A 318 -7.91 22.20 6.90
N SER A 319 -7.53 22.50 5.65
CA SER A 319 -6.27 23.19 5.31
C SER A 319 -5.02 22.57 5.93
N THR A 320 -5.02 21.25 6.15
CA THR A 320 -3.95 20.56 6.88
C THR A 320 -3.32 19.50 5.97
N THR A 321 -1.99 19.49 5.93
CA THR A 321 -1.21 18.46 5.25
C THR A 321 -0.92 17.32 6.21
N TYR A 322 -1.08 16.10 5.72
CA TYR A 322 -0.83 14.86 6.46
C TYR A 322 0.16 14.00 5.69
N VAL A 323 0.84 13.11 6.41
CA VAL A 323 1.71 12.07 5.84
C VAL A 323 1.18 10.70 6.22
N ALA A 324 1.07 9.83 5.22
CA ALA A 324 0.58 8.47 5.34
C ALA A 324 1.70 7.46 5.08
N TYR A 325 1.78 6.47 5.96
CA TYR A 325 2.69 5.33 5.85
C TYR A 325 1.88 4.04 5.71
N LEU A 326 2.18 3.28 4.66
CA LEU A 326 1.55 1.99 4.40
C LEU A 326 2.49 0.86 4.80
N THR A 327 1.95 -0.11 5.53
CA THR A 327 2.63 -1.37 5.85
C THR A 327 1.84 -2.54 5.30
N LYS A 328 2.55 -3.62 4.94
CA LYS A 328 1.96 -4.90 4.52
C LYS A 328 2.41 -6.01 5.45
N LYS A 329 1.46 -6.78 5.96
CA LYS A 329 1.74 -8.01 6.72
C LYS A 329 2.22 -9.12 5.78
N LEU A 330 3.08 -9.96 6.32
CA LEU A 330 3.61 -11.11 5.61
C LEU A 330 2.83 -12.38 5.99
N SER A 331 2.76 -13.36 5.10
CA SER A 331 2.04 -14.62 5.34
C SER A 331 3.03 -15.72 5.72
N SER A 332 2.76 -16.40 6.84
CA SER A 332 3.53 -17.58 7.26
C SER A 332 3.16 -18.82 6.44
N SER A 333 4.00 -19.86 6.50
CA SER A 333 3.84 -21.16 5.81
C SER A 333 2.55 -21.94 6.15
N GLY A 334 1.67 -21.40 7.01
CA GLY A 334 0.32 -21.91 7.29
C GLY A 334 -0.83 -21.04 6.77
N GLY A 335 -0.55 -20.02 5.94
CA GLY A 335 -1.57 -19.12 5.38
C GLY A 335 -2.11 -18.07 6.36
N LYS A 336 -1.58 -18.01 7.58
CA LYS A 336 -1.91 -16.97 8.56
C LYS A 336 -0.99 -15.77 8.37
N LEU A 337 -1.57 -14.58 8.36
CA LEU A 337 -0.80 -13.34 8.41
C LEU A 337 -0.04 -13.25 9.72
N SER A 338 1.23 -12.90 9.64
CA SER A 338 2.10 -12.69 10.79
C SER A 338 1.80 -11.33 11.41
N ASP A 339 1.63 -11.31 12.74
CA ASP A 339 1.56 -10.06 13.52
C ASP A 339 2.94 -9.42 13.73
N TYR A 340 4.00 -10.12 13.32
CA TYR A 340 5.38 -9.66 13.40
C TYR A 340 5.98 -9.49 12.01
N GLY A 341 6.82 -8.47 11.88
CA GLY A 341 7.44 -8.15 10.59
C GLY A 341 6.48 -7.44 9.64
N GLY A 342 6.89 -7.35 8.39
CA GLY A 342 6.13 -6.71 7.33
C GLY A 342 7.00 -6.03 6.30
N ILE A 343 6.33 -5.39 5.35
CA ILE A 343 6.93 -4.52 4.36
C ILE A 343 6.47 -3.10 4.64
N LEU A 344 7.39 -2.14 4.72
CA LEU A 344 7.09 -0.71 4.76
C LEU A 344 7.31 -0.11 3.38
N PHE A 345 6.32 0.62 2.89
CA PHE A 345 6.42 1.35 1.62
C PHE A 345 6.83 2.80 1.86
N SER A 346 7.30 3.46 0.80
CA SER A 346 7.56 4.89 0.82
C SER A 346 6.29 5.68 1.16
N LYS A 347 6.49 6.78 1.91
CA LYS A 347 5.43 7.64 2.43
C LYS A 347 4.68 8.38 1.31
N SER A 348 3.42 8.70 1.54
CA SER A 348 2.59 9.52 0.67
C SER A 348 2.02 10.71 1.44
N THR A 349 1.92 11.87 0.81
CA THR A 349 1.41 13.10 1.44
C THR A 349 0.12 13.56 0.79
N PHE A 350 -0.80 14.10 1.58
CA PHE A 350 -2.04 14.67 1.07
C PHE A 350 -2.47 15.88 1.89
N THR A 351 -3.23 16.78 1.28
CA THR A 351 -3.72 18.01 1.91
C THR A 351 -5.24 18.06 1.85
N THR A 352 -5.88 18.40 2.97
CA THR A 352 -7.33 18.62 3.03
C THR A 352 -7.71 20.00 2.50
N MET A 353 -8.92 20.10 1.96
CA MET A 353 -9.43 21.36 1.40
C MET A 353 -9.65 22.44 2.48
N SER A 354 -9.73 23.68 2.03
CA SER A 354 -9.76 24.83 2.94
C SER A 354 -11.09 25.07 3.65
N ASN A 355 -12.18 24.58 3.07
CA ASN A 355 -13.53 24.77 3.57
C ASN A 355 -14.44 23.64 3.05
N ASN A 356 -15.67 23.59 3.55
CA ASN A 356 -16.66 22.56 3.23
C ASN A 356 -17.40 22.75 1.90
N SER A 357 -16.92 23.61 0.98
CA SER A 357 -17.52 23.78 -0.37
C SER A 357 -17.67 22.46 -1.10
N CYS A 358 -16.74 21.52 -0.89
CA CYS A 358 -16.71 20.22 -1.54
C CYS A 358 -16.81 19.09 -0.50
N SER A 359 -17.47 18.00 -0.87
CA SER A 359 -17.64 16.78 -0.09
C SER A 359 -17.19 15.57 -0.90
N LEU A 360 -16.34 14.75 -0.31
CA LEU A 360 -15.82 13.53 -0.93
C LEU A 360 -16.91 12.46 -1.01
N ILE A 361 -17.20 11.97 -2.22
CA ILE A 361 -18.14 10.87 -2.46
C ILE A 361 -17.47 9.75 -3.26
N PHE A 362 -17.84 8.51 -2.97
CA PHE A 362 -17.34 7.32 -3.65
C PHE A 362 -18.29 6.14 -3.41
N ASN A 363 -18.07 5.04 -4.13
CA ASN A 363 -18.91 3.82 -4.08
C ASN A 363 -20.38 4.12 -4.36
N LEU A 364 -20.63 4.79 -5.49
CA LEU A 364 -21.98 5.05 -5.97
C LEU A 364 -22.52 3.79 -6.68
N ASP A 365 -23.84 3.59 -6.63
CA ASP A 365 -24.49 2.41 -7.22
C ASP A 365 -24.46 2.44 -8.75
N PHE A 366 -24.77 3.59 -9.35
CA PHE A 366 -24.79 3.75 -10.80
C PHE A 366 -23.45 4.27 -11.34
N CYS A 367 -22.91 5.34 -10.77
CA CYS A 367 -21.63 5.93 -11.13
C CYS A 367 -20.46 5.29 -10.35
N ASP A 368 -20.31 3.98 -10.46
CA ASP A 368 -19.32 3.14 -9.74
C ASP A 368 -17.85 3.61 -9.84
N GLY A 369 -17.50 4.27 -10.95
CA GLY A 369 -16.18 4.86 -11.16
C GLY A 369 -15.92 6.19 -10.46
N VAL A 370 -16.91 6.84 -9.85
CA VAL A 370 -16.77 8.14 -9.17
C VAL A 370 -16.15 7.96 -7.78
N ALA A 371 -15.14 8.77 -7.50
CA ALA A 371 -14.33 8.68 -6.28
C ALA A 371 -13.68 10.02 -5.92
N TYR A 372 -14.41 11.12 -6.03
CA TYR A 372 -13.88 12.46 -5.90
C TYR A 372 -14.84 13.39 -5.17
N SER A 373 -14.33 14.53 -4.76
CA SER A 373 -15.04 15.61 -4.09
C SER A 373 -15.97 16.33 -5.04
N VAL A 374 -17.22 16.54 -4.60
CA VAL A 374 -18.29 17.19 -5.37
C VAL A 374 -18.84 18.39 -4.59
N PRO A 375 -19.51 19.36 -5.24
CA PRO A 375 -20.09 20.49 -4.53
C PRO A 375 -21.07 20.03 -3.45
N THR A 376 -20.84 20.49 -2.23
CA THR A 376 -21.63 20.14 -1.06
C THR A 376 -23.04 20.70 -1.18
N SER A 377 -24.05 19.82 -1.12
CA SER A 377 -25.45 20.22 -1.21
C SER A 377 -25.92 20.98 0.03
N SER A 378 -26.61 22.10 -0.17
CA SER A 378 -27.27 22.83 0.92
C SER A 378 -28.44 22.07 1.55
N TYR A 379 -28.98 21.06 0.88
CA TYR A 379 -30.03 20.19 1.43
C TYR A 379 -29.47 19.18 2.44
N SER A 380 -28.18 18.85 2.38
CA SER A 380 -27.55 17.81 3.21
C SER A 380 -26.09 18.12 3.51
N PRO A 381 -25.76 19.30 4.08
CA PRO A 381 -24.39 19.83 4.15
C PRO A 381 -23.42 18.99 4.99
N ASN A 382 -23.93 18.12 5.86
CA ASN A 382 -23.14 17.25 6.73
C ASN A 382 -23.42 15.76 6.49
N ASN A 383 -24.15 15.40 5.43
CA ASN A 383 -24.50 14.02 5.13
C ASN A 383 -24.01 13.65 3.73
N LYS A 384 -22.76 13.16 3.67
CA LYS A 384 -22.09 12.77 2.43
C LYS A 384 -22.80 11.62 1.72
N SER A 385 -23.42 10.69 2.45
CA SER A 385 -24.21 9.60 1.87
C SER A 385 -25.44 10.12 1.10
N ALA A 386 -26.15 11.11 1.67
CA ALA A 386 -27.28 11.75 0.99
C ALA A 386 -26.81 12.60 -0.22
N ILE A 387 -25.65 13.25 -0.13
CA ILE A 387 -25.04 13.96 -1.26
C ILE A 387 -24.73 12.98 -2.39
N ALA A 388 -24.06 11.86 -2.09
CA ALA A 388 -23.73 10.83 -3.06
C ALA A 388 -24.99 10.28 -3.77
N GLN A 389 -26.01 9.91 -3.01
CA GLN A 389 -27.29 9.43 -3.55
C GLN A 389 -27.99 10.46 -4.43
N SER A 390 -27.90 11.75 -4.10
CA SER A 390 -28.53 12.82 -4.89
C SER A 390 -27.87 12.96 -6.26
N TYR A 391 -26.54 13.00 -6.31
CA TYR A 391 -25.81 13.05 -7.58
C TYR A 391 -25.99 11.78 -8.41
N ASP A 392 -25.87 10.61 -7.77
CA ASP A 392 -26.00 9.32 -8.46
C ASP A 392 -27.41 9.11 -9.03
N GLY A 393 -28.44 9.47 -8.27
CA GLY A 393 -29.84 9.40 -8.71
C GLY A 393 -30.14 10.30 -9.90
N ILE A 394 -29.54 11.50 -9.94
CA ILE A 394 -29.67 12.41 -11.10
C ILE A 394 -29.01 11.79 -12.33
N ALA A 395 -27.78 11.29 -12.21
CA ALA A 395 -27.05 10.66 -13.31
C ALA A 395 -27.81 9.43 -13.85
N SER A 396 -28.28 8.56 -12.95
CA SER A 396 -29.09 7.39 -13.29
C SER A 396 -30.39 7.76 -14.01
N SER A 397 -31.07 8.83 -13.58
CA SER A 397 -32.28 9.33 -14.25
C SER A 397 -31.99 9.84 -15.67
N LEU A 398 -30.89 10.57 -15.87
CA LEU A 398 -30.49 11.08 -17.19
C LEU A 398 -30.11 9.95 -18.16
N TYR A 399 -29.59 8.84 -17.64
CA TYR A 399 -29.22 7.67 -18.40
C TYR A 399 -30.41 6.89 -18.98
N GLY A 400 -31.60 6.98 -18.37
CA GLY A 400 -32.77 6.16 -18.70
C GLY A 400 -33.30 6.25 -20.14
N ASN A 401 -33.09 7.37 -20.83
CA ASN A 401 -33.46 7.49 -22.25
C ASN A 401 -32.45 6.82 -23.18
N PHE A 402 -31.16 6.95 -22.86
CA PHE A 402 -30.09 6.31 -23.63
C PHE A 402 -30.19 4.79 -23.56
N SER A 403 -30.43 4.22 -22.37
CA SER A 403 -30.54 2.77 -22.20
C SER A 403 -31.65 2.16 -23.05
N LYS A 404 -32.80 2.83 -23.16
CA LYS A 404 -33.90 2.43 -24.06
C LYS A 404 -33.51 2.53 -25.53
N ALA A 405 -32.77 3.57 -25.90
CA ALA A 405 -32.32 3.74 -27.28
C ALA A 405 -31.26 2.68 -27.66
N LEU A 406 -30.38 2.31 -26.74
CA LEU A 406 -29.38 1.25 -26.92
C LEU A 406 -30.02 -0.12 -27.15
N GLN A 407 -31.16 -0.41 -26.52
CA GLN A 407 -31.91 -1.66 -26.75
C GLN A 407 -32.45 -1.81 -28.19
N ILE A 408 -32.55 -0.72 -28.95
CA ILE A 408 -33.00 -0.75 -30.35
C ILE A 408 -31.83 -1.10 -31.30
N ILE A 409 -30.59 -0.94 -30.85
CA ILE A 409 -29.39 -1.24 -31.62
C ILE A 409 -29.22 -2.77 -31.69
N PRO A 410 -28.96 -3.36 -32.87
CA PRO A 410 -28.71 -4.80 -33.00
C PRO A 410 -27.32 -5.16 -32.46
N CYS A 411 -27.22 -5.31 -31.14
CA CYS A 411 -25.98 -5.62 -30.42
C CYS A 411 -25.58 -7.10 -30.56
N ASP A 412 -26.56 -8.00 -30.49
CA ASP A 412 -26.40 -9.46 -30.46
C ASP A 412 -26.85 -10.11 -31.77
N SER A 413 -26.55 -9.46 -32.91
CA SER A 413 -26.86 -9.97 -34.24
C SER A 413 -25.65 -10.66 -34.88
N GLU A 414 -25.82 -11.18 -36.10
CA GLU A 414 -24.74 -11.76 -36.89
C GLU A 414 -23.61 -10.73 -37.13
N GLU A 415 -22.39 -11.19 -37.39
CA GLU A 415 -21.18 -10.35 -37.40
C GLU A 415 -21.24 -9.19 -38.40
N ASP A 416 -21.99 -9.36 -39.49
CA ASP A 416 -22.24 -8.35 -40.53
C ASP A 416 -23.39 -7.39 -40.20
N ALA A 417 -24.25 -7.71 -39.24
CA ALA A 417 -25.37 -6.90 -38.77
C ALA A 417 -25.05 -6.08 -37.50
N ARG A 418 -23.94 -6.38 -36.81
CA ARG A 418 -23.44 -5.60 -35.68
C ARG A 418 -22.95 -4.22 -36.15
N TYR A 419 -23.16 -3.19 -35.33
CA TYR A 419 -22.73 -1.82 -35.67
C TYR A 419 -21.19 -1.66 -35.73
N SER A 420 -20.45 -2.56 -35.08
CA SER A 420 -19.00 -2.57 -35.06
C SER A 420 -18.46 -3.99 -34.88
N PRO A 421 -17.40 -4.38 -35.61
CA PRO A 421 -16.72 -5.65 -35.39
C PRO A 421 -15.82 -5.63 -34.14
N LEU A 422 -15.41 -4.45 -33.68
CA LEU A 422 -14.45 -4.28 -32.58
C LEU A 422 -15.10 -3.86 -31.26
N LYS A 423 -16.29 -3.26 -31.32
CA LYS A 423 -16.98 -2.70 -30.16
C LYS A 423 -18.30 -3.40 -29.91
N THR A 424 -18.64 -3.51 -28.64
CA THR A 424 -19.88 -4.12 -28.15
C THR A 424 -20.78 -3.04 -27.57
N CYS A 425 -22.08 -3.34 -27.48
CA CYS A 425 -22.99 -2.44 -26.79
C CYS A 425 -22.64 -2.25 -25.31
N GLN A 426 -21.98 -3.21 -24.67
CA GLN A 426 -21.46 -3.03 -23.32
C GLN A 426 -20.33 -2.00 -23.26
N ASP A 427 -19.48 -1.92 -24.30
CA ASP A 427 -18.45 -0.88 -24.38
C ASP A 427 -19.09 0.50 -24.55
N CYS A 428 -20.05 0.63 -25.47
CA CYS A 428 -20.82 1.86 -25.65
C CYS A 428 -21.58 2.27 -24.38
N ASP A 429 -22.20 1.29 -23.71
CA ASP A 429 -22.91 1.49 -22.46
C ASP A 429 -21.99 2.05 -21.37
N ASN A 430 -20.86 1.40 -21.14
CA ASN A 430 -19.86 1.83 -20.17
C ASN A 430 -19.29 3.22 -20.52
N ALA A 431 -18.99 3.47 -21.80
CA ALA A 431 -18.47 4.76 -22.27
C ALA A 431 -19.49 5.90 -22.04
N TYR A 432 -20.77 5.67 -22.36
CA TYR A 432 -21.82 6.66 -22.13
C TYR A 432 -22.08 6.87 -20.64
N ARG A 433 -22.13 5.80 -19.83
CA ARG A 433 -22.28 5.92 -18.37
C ARG A 433 -21.14 6.73 -17.76
N ASN A 434 -19.89 6.40 -18.08
CA ASN A 434 -18.73 7.11 -17.55
C ASN A 434 -18.73 8.59 -17.99
N TRP A 435 -18.96 8.87 -19.27
CA TRP A 435 -19.09 10.23 -19.78
C TRP A 435 -20.21 11.00 -19.06
N LEU A 436 -21.39 10.39 -18.92
CA LEU A 436 -22.54 11.00 -18.25
C LEU A 436 -22.21 11.31 -16.79
N CYS A 437 -21.62 10.38 -16.06
CA CYS A 437 -21.19 10.59 -14.67
C CYS A 437 -20.21 11.77 -14.58
N ALA A 438 -19.21 11.86 -15.45
CA ALA A 438 -18.25 12.96 -15.45
C ALA A 438 -18.87 14.32 -15.76
N VAL A 439 -19.78 14.41 -16.74
CA VAL A 439 -20.41 15.68 -17.11
C VAL A 439 -21.54 16.07 -16.16
N SER A 440 -22.12 15.12 -15.44
CA SER A 440 -23.26 15.36 -14.56
C SER A 440 -22.90 15.57 -13.09
N ILE A 441 -21.78 14.99 -12.65
CA ILE A 441 -21.25 15.07 -11.29
C ILE A 441 -19.93 15.86 -11.35
N PRO A 442 -19.94 17.18 -11.11
CA PRO A 442 -18.74 18.00 -11.22
C PRO A 442 -17.74 17.65 -10.11
N ARG A 443 -16.47 17.45 -10.48
CA ARG A 443 -15.38 17.38 -9.50
C ARG A 443 -15.06 18.78 -9.00
N CYS A 444 -15.01 18.91 -7.68
CA CYS A 444 -14.97 20.17 -6.94
C CYS A 444 -13.65 20.28 -6.19
N THR A 445 -13.06 21.47 -6.22
CA THR A 445 -11.91 21.82 -5.38
C THR A 445 -11.98 23.25 -4.88
N THR A 446 -11.24 23.53 -3.80
CA THR A 446 -11.01 24.89 -3.31
C THR A 446 -9.74 25.53 -3.87
N GLU A 447 -8.95 24.77 -4.62
CA GLU A 447 -7.70 25.24 -5.22
C GLU A 447 -7.95 26.05 -6.49
N ASN A 448 -7.15 27.10 -6.66
CA ASN A 448 -7.20 27.95 -7.83
C ASN A 448 -6.01 27.64 -8.75
N THR A 449 -6.29 27.10 -9.93
CA THR A 449 -5.30 26.82 -10.98
C THR A 449 -5.80 27.37 -12.31
N SER A 450 -4.91 27.47 -13.30
CA SER A 450 -5.30 27.87 -14.66
C SER A 450 -6.18 26.83 -15.38
N TYR A 451 -6.25 25.60 -14.87
CA TYR A 451 -7.00 24.50 -15.49
C TYR A 451 -8.44 24.41 -14.98
N TYR A 452 -8.77 25.04 -13.85
CA TYR A 452 -10.08 24.90 -13.21
C TYR A 452 -10.96 26.13 -13.44
N ILE A 453 -12.27 25.89 -13.58
CA ILE A 453 -13.24 26.98 -13.80
C ILE A 453 -13.87 27.40 -12.48
N PRO A 454 -13.85 28.69 -12.11
CA PRO A 454 -14.59 29.16 -10.95
C PRO A 454 -16.10 29.07 -11.22
N ARG A 455 -16.82 28.41 -10.32
CA ARG A 455 -18.28 28.32 -10.31
C ARG A 455 -18.84 29.07 -9.12
N THR A 456 -19.88 29.87 -9.36
CA THR A 456 -20.66 30.44 -8.26
C THR A 456 -21.69 29.42 -7.80
N LYS A 457 -22.26 29.60 -6.60
CA LYS A 457 -23.28 28.67 -6.11
C LYS A 457 -24.57 28.67 -6.96
N GLU A 458 -24.81 29.72 -7.74
CA GLU A 458 -25.96 29.86 -8.66
C GLU A 458 -25.65 29.59 -10.14
N ASP A 459 -24.38 29.50 -10.52
CA ASP A 459 -23.94 29.33 -11.92
C ASP A 459 -23.04 28.10 -12.03
N ASN A 460 -23.69 26.94 -12.08
CA ASN A 460 -23.06 25.64 -12.23
C ASN A 460 -23.13 25.16 -13.69
N ARG A 461 -22.30 24.17 -14.02
CA ARG A 461 -22.23 23.56 -15.36
C ARG A 461 -23.60 23.14 -15.92
N ASN A 462 -24.46 22.58 -15.07
CA ASN A 462 -25.80 22.15 -15.43
C ASN A 462 -26.84 22.80 -14.52
N ASP A 463 -27.96 23.25 -15.11
CA ASP A 463 -29.01 23.98 -14.37
C ASP A 463 -29.61 23.18 -13.21
N TYR A 464 -29.74 21.86 -13.35
CA TYR A 464 -30.27 21.01 -12.27
C TYR A 464 -29.37 21.02 -11.02
N ILE A 465 -28.08 21.38 -11.12
CA ILE A 465 -27.21 21.52 -9.95
C ILE A 465 -27.65 22.74 -9.14
N ASN A 466 -28.03 23.84 -9.81
CA ASN A 466 -28.55 25.04 -9.18
C ASN A 466 -29.89 24.76 -8.47
N GLU A 467 -30.70 23.84 -8.98
CA GLU A 467 -32.05 23.57 -8.47
C GLU A 467 -32.09 22.44 -7.44
N ASN A 468 -31.47 21.30 -7.76
CA ASN A 468 -31.60 20.04 -7.02
C ASN A 468 -30.48 19.81 -6.00
N ILE A 469 -29.28 20.36 -6.24
CA ILE A 469 -28.15 20.25 -5.31
C ILE A 469 -28.02 21.50 -4.46
N ARG A 470 -28.08 22.68 -5.10
CA ARG A 470 -27.84 24.00 -4.50
C ARG A 470 -26.55 24.02 -3.68
N PRO A 471 -25.38 24.16 -4.32
CA PRO A 471 -24.11 24.23 -3.61
C PRO A 471 -24.13 25.27 -2.48
N ILE A 472 -23.50 24.97 -1.35
CA ILE A 472 -23.49 25.91 -0.21
C ILE A 472 -22.62 27.16 -0.46
N SER A 473 -21.63 27.05 -1.34
CA SER A 473 -20.63 28.08 -1.62
C SER A 473 -20.05 27.93 -3.04
N SER A 474 -19.34 28.96 -3.48
CA SER A 474 -18.55 28.91 -4.71
C SER A 474 -17.38 27.92 -4.59
N TYR A 475 -16.98 27.36 -5.72
CA TYR A 475 -15.91 26.36 -5.82
C TYR A 475 -15.22 26.45 -7.18
N TYR A 476 -14.13 25.70 -7.36
CA TYR A 476 -13.50 25.51 -8.66
C TYR A 476 -13.87 24.13 -9.20
N GLU A 477 -14.39 24.09 -10.42
CA GLU A 477 -14.72 22.86 -11.14
C GLU A 477 -13.48 22.37 -11.90
N VAL A 478 -13.12 21.11 -11.67
CA VAL A 478 -12.22 20.36 -12.55
C VAL A 478 -13.04 19.81 -13.71
N LEU A 479 -12.88 20.38 -14.90
CA LEU A 479 -13.70 20.02 -16.07
C LEU A 479 -13.45 18.58 -16.52
N PRO A 480 -14.46 17.87 -17.05
CA PRO A 480 -14.29 16.55 -17.65
C PRO A 480 -13.20 16.51 -18.73
N CYS A 481 -12.45 15.42 -18.78
CA CYS A 481 -11.49 15.18 -19.84
C CYS A 481 -12.19 14.98 -21.18
N ILE A 482 -11.73 15.65 -22.24
CA ILE A 482 -12.31 15.51 -23.58
C ILE A 482 -12.22 14.07 -24.10
N ASP A 483 -11.20 13.32 -23.71
CA ASP A 483 -10.99 11.91 -24.02
C ASP A 483 -12.19 11.03 -23.69
N MET A 484 -12.98 11.39 -22.68
CA MET A 484 -14.22 10.68 -22.35
C MET A 484 -15.27 10.85 -23.44
N CYS A 485 -15.38 12.06 -24.02
CA CYS A 485 -16.25 12.30 -25.17
C CYS A 485 -15.75 11.54 -26.40
N TYR A 486 -14.43 11.58 -26.68
CA TYR A 486 -13.87 10.84 -27.81
C TYR A 486 -14.07 9.32 -27.68
N THR A 487 -13.93 8.80 -26.46
CA THR A 487 -14.22 7.39 -26.16
C THR A 487 -15.69 7.06 -26.39
N LEU A 488 -16.61 7.92 -25.96
CA LEU A 488 -18.04 7.77 -26.25
C LEU A 488 -18.31 7.72 -27.76
N VAL A 489 -17.77 8.65 -28.55
CA VAL A 489 -17.97 8.68 -30.01
C VAL A 489 -17.35 7.45 -30.69
N ALA A 490 -16.19 6.98 -30.21
CA ALA A 490 -15.51 5.84 -30.78
C ALA A 490 -16.18 4.49 -30.47
N ASP A 491 -16.81 4.37 -29.28
CA ASP A 491 -17.32 3.10 -28.79
C ASP A 491 -18.79 2.88 -29.12
N CYS A 492 -19.54 3.95 -29.43
CA CYS A 492 -20.97 3.90 -29.71
C CYS A 492 -21.33 3.88 -31.21
N PRO A 493 -22.52 3.34 -31.56
CA PRO A 493 -23.06 3.41 -32.91
C PRO A 493 -23.20 4.84 -33.44
N ALA A 494 -22.79 5.07 -34.69
CA ALA A 494 -22.95 6.36 -35.36
C ALA A 494 -24.40 6.86 -35.44
N ALA A 495 -25.39 5.96 -35.34
CA ALA A 495 -26.81 6.28 -35.32
C ALA A 495 -27.22 7.21 -34.16
N PHE A 496 -26.46 7.23 -33.06
CA PHE A 496 -26.70 8.16 -31.95
C PHE A 496 -26.26 9.59 -32.26
N GLY A 497 -25.41 9.81 -33.28
CA GLY A 497 -24.99 11.15 -33.69
C GLY A 497 -24.15 11.89 -32.66
N PHE A 498 -23.49 11.18 -31.73
CA PHE A 498 -22.58 11.81 -30.78
C PHE A 498 -21.43 12.52 -31.51
N ALA A 499 -21.11 13.73 -31.05
CA ALA A 499 -20.01 14.53 -31.57
C ALA A 499 -19.37 15.34 -30.44
N CYS A 500 -18.05 15.48 -30.48
CA CYS A 500 -17.30 16.23 -29.49
C CYS A 500 -16.95 17.64 -29.98
N PRO A 501 -16.93 18.64 -29.09
CA PRO A 501 -16.49 19.99 -29.46
C PRO A 501 -15.02 19.98 -29.89
N SER A 502 -14.69 20.82 -30.87
CA SER A 502 -13.31 21.02 -31.35
C SER A 502 -12.72 22.28 -30.73
N SER A 503 -11.49 22.18 -30.21
CA SER A 503 -10.71 23.34 -29.74
C SER A 503 -10.50 24.38 -30.84
N ASP A 504 -10.39 23.95 -32.10
CA ASP A 504 -10.05 24.84 -33.21
C ASP A 504 -11.28 25.55 -33.79
N HIS A 505 -12.41 24.83 -33.90
CA HIS A 505 -13.62 25.35 -34.53
C HIS A 505 -14.60 25.96 -33.52
N HIS A 506 -14.63 25.43 -32.29
CA HIS A 506 -15.54 25.85 -31.24
C HIS A 506 -14.81 26.03 -29.90
N PRO A 507 -13.77 26.89 -29.84
CA PRO A 507 -12.92 27.03 -28.65
C PRO A 507 -13.72 27.40 -27.40
N GLN A 508 -14.70 28.29 -27.51
CA GLN A 508 -15.51 28.70 -26.35
C GLN A 508 -16.32 27.54 -25.77
N LEU A 509 -16.98 26.75 -26.62
CA LEU A 509 -17.75 25.58 -26.19
C LEU A 509 -16.82 24.52 -25.57
N PHE A 510 -15.66 24.31 -26.19
CA PHE A 510 -14.65 23.38 -25.72
C PHE A 510 -14.15 23.78 -24.32
N TYR A 511 -13.54 24.96 -24.18
CA TYR A 511 -12.89 25.38 -22.94
C TYR A 511 -13.86 25.72 -21.80
N GLN A 512 -15.17 25.79 -22.05
CA GLN A 512 -16.20 25.88 -20.99
C GLN A 512 -16.72 24.51 -20.53
N SER A 513 -16.45 23.45 -21.30
CA SER A 513 -17.04 22.13 -21.08
C SER A 513 -15.99 21.07 -20.78
N TYR A 514 -14.82 21.10 -21.42
CA TYR A 514 -13.82 20.05 -21.30
C TYR A 514 -12.44 20.64 -21.12
N ASN A 515 -11.53 19.80 -20.65
CA ASN A 515 -10.11 20.09 -20.63
C ASN A 515 -9.31 18.86 -21.11
N PHE A 516 -8.03 19.05 -21.40
CA PHE A 516 -7.10 17.96 -21.73
C PHE A 516 -6.46 17.38 -20.48
N TYR A 517 -6.14 16.08 -20.53
CA TYR A 517 -5.40 15.41 -19.46
C TYR A 517 -3.89 15.59 -19.67
N GLU A 518 -3.29 16.41 -18.82
CA GLU A 518 -1.85 16.66 -18.77
C GLU A 518 -1.18 15.76 -17.73
N LYS A 519 -0.33 14.84 -18.20
CA LYS A 519 0.37 13.85 -17.36
C LYS A 519 1.53 14.41 -16.55
N GLU A 520 2.07 15.56 -16.95
CA GLU A 520 3.25 16.16 -16.32
C GLU A 520 2.90 17.00 -15.08
N GLU A 521 1.63 17.34 -14.92
CA GLU A 521 1.15 18.11 -13.76
C GLU A 521 1.08 17.22 -12.52
N SER A 522 1.35 17.80 -11.36
CA SER A 522 1.26 17.11 -10.06
C SER A 522 -0.19 16.93 -9.57
N PHE A 523 -1.18 17.31 -10.38
CA PHE A 523 -2.61 17.27 -10.09
C PHE A 523 -3.38 16.90 -11.37
N ASP A 524 -4.63 16.47 -11.20
CA ASP A 524 -5.51 16.15 -12.33
C ASP A 524 -6.00 17.43 -13.02
N SER A 525 -5.47 17.72 -14.20
CA SER A 525 -5.88 18.86 -15.05
C SER A 525 -7.32 18.77 -15.58
N CYS A 526 -7.90 17.55 -15.58
CA CYS A 526 -9.29 17.30 -15.94
C CYS A 526 -9.88 16.11 -15.15
N ASN A 527 -11.21 16.06 -15.06
CA ASN A 527 -11.96 15.04 -14.35
C ASN A 527 -12.21 13.83 -15.25
N PHE A 528 -11.92 12.64 -14.73
CA PHE A 528 -12.22 11.37 -15.39
C PHE A 528 -12.85 10.39 -14.40
N VAL A 529 -13.66 9.48 -14.94
CA VAL A 529 -14.31 8.43 -14.16
C VAL A 529 -13.58 7.12 -14.43
N GLY A 530 -13.13 6.43 -13.37
CA GLY A 530 -12.36 5.19 -13.48
C GLY A 530 -10.85 5.41 -13.49
N ASN A 531 -10.13 4.80 -14.45
CA ASN A 531 -8.66 4.80 -14.53
C ASN A 531 -8.18 5.76 -15.63
N SER A 532 -7.21 6.62 -15.32
CA SER A 532 -6.59 7.55 -16.28
C SER A 532 -5.87 6.81 -17.42
N GLU A 533 -5.44 5.57 -17.23
CA GLU A 533 -4.86 4.73 -18.31
C GLU A 533 -5.87 4.40 -19.42
N ASN A 534 -7.17 4.49 -19.13
CA ASN A 534 -8.22 4.29 -20.14
C ASN A 534 -8.46 5.55 -20.98
N LEU A 535 -7.88 6.69 -20.59
CA LEU A 535 -7.92 7.91 -21.41
C LEU A 535 -7.05 7.68 -22.63
N ARG A 536 -7.70 7.58 -23.78
CA ARG A 536 -7.03 7.46 -25.08
C ARG A 536 -6.53 8.84 -25.47
N ILE A 537 -5.33 9.18 -25.00
CA ILE A 537 -4.60 10.36 -25.49
C ILE A 537 -4.39 10.17 -26.98
N LEU A 538 -5.19 10.86 -27.79
CA LEU A 538 -5.15 10.85 -29.25
C LEU A 538 -4.12 11.85 -29.78
#